data_AF-A0A7S4V8F7-F1
#
_entry.id   AF-A0A7S4V8F7-F1
#
_cell.length_a   1.000
_cell.length_b   1.000
_cell.length_c   1.000
_cell.angle_alpha   90.00
_cell.angle_beta   90.00
_cell.angle_gamma   90.00
#
_symmetry.space_group_name_H-M   'P 1'
#
loop_
_entity.id
_entity.type
_entity.pdbx_description
1 polymer ?
#
loop_
_entity_poly.entity_id
_entity_poly.type
_entity_poly.pdbx_seq_one_letter_code
_entity_poly.pdbx_strand_id
1 'polypeptide(L)'
;DVLENDWVHIPMSEDYEESDNIVWRFWSTVHGQVDTSYAKLLWTFIRQLAAHNGRLLASLPSDANDVPKAVKLGTAMFSVPNVVRTPEWLEKNGQCIDNIRPGQSTLEQAGRGAFATRPLRMGDVIAPAPLLHIRRDDSVIKYEAEFDDGTADVFSVYQLLLNYCFSHPRSSLLLYPYSPVVNYINHDGKEPNAFIRWSGRKYHKSEWLD
;
A
#
# COMPACT_ATOMS: atom_id res chain seq x y z
N ASP A 1 6.37 6.05 20.50
CA ASP A 1 4.95 6.47 20.59
C ASP A 1 4.58 7.61 19.63
N VAL A 2 4.98 7.55 18.34
CA VAL A 2 4.59 8.56 17.33
C VAL A 2 3.74 7.95 16.19
N LEU A 3 3.53 6.63 16.18
CA LEU A 3 2.87 5.93 15.08
C LEU A 3 1.42 5.47 15.37
N GLU A 4 0.90 5.75 16.57
CA GLU A 4 -0.42 5.24 17.00
C GLU A 4 -1.60 6.13 16.57
N ASN A 5 -1.36 7.35 16.07
CA ASN A 5 -2.44 8.32 15.79
C ASN A 5 -2.73 8.63 14.31
N ASP A 6 -1.86 8.22 13.37
CA ASP A 6 -2.05 8.62 11.95
C ASP A 6 -3.14 7.79 11.23
N TRP A 7 -3.45 6.59 11.71
CA TRP A 7 -4.49 5.73 11.14
C TRP A 7 -5.91 6.13 11.56
N VAL A 8 -6.05 6.99 12.57
CA VAL A 8 -7.36 7.42 13.11
C VAL A 8 -8.13 8.29 12.10
N HIS A 9 -7.44 8.86 11.11
CA HIS A 9 -7.96 9.88 10.21
C HIS A 9 -8.10 9.44 8.75
N ILE A 10 -8.00 8.14 8.45
CA ILE A 10 -8.27 7.64 7.09
C ILE A 10 -9.78 7.69 6.81
N PRO A 11 -10.24 8.47 5.82
CA PRO A 11 -11.66 8.56 5.51
C PRO A 11 -12.21 7.27 4.92
N MET A 12 -13.41 6.90 5.34
CA MET A 12 -14.20 5.79 4.81
C MET A 12 -15.18 6.29 3.74
N SER A 13 -15.92 5.37 3.11
CA SER A 13 -16.89 5.71 2.06
C SER A 13 -17.92 6.74 2.55
N GLU A 14 -18.40 6.56 3.77
CA GLU A 14 -19.41 7.42 4.40
C GLU A 14 -18.88 8.84 4.65
N ASP A 15 -17.61 8.97 5.02
CA ASP A 15 -16.96 10.29 5.23
C ASP A 15 -16.89 11.08 3.91
N TYR A 16 -16.68 10.40 2.77
CA TYR A 16 -16.69 11.03 1.45
C TYR A 16 -18.10 11.42 0.99
N GLU A 17 -19.12 10.59 1.26
CA GLU A 17 -20.52 10.95 0.99
C GLU A 17 -20.94 12.19 1.79
N GLU A 18 -20.55 12.26 3.06
CA GLU A 18 -20.81 13.44 3.90
C GLU A 18 -20.02 14.66 3.40
N SER A 19 -18.75 14.48 3.03
CA SER A 19 -17.92 15.56 2.49
C SER A 19 -18.45 16.12 1.18
N ASP A 20 -18.94 15.27 0.28
CA ASP A 20 -19.56 15.67 -0.98
C ASP A 20 -20.80 16.54 -0.72
N ASN A 21 -21.63 16.16 0.26
CA ASN A 21 -22.78 16.96 0.68
C ASN A 21 -22.35 18.33 1.23
N ILE A 22 -21.32 18.38 2.08
CA ILE A 22 -20.80 19.64 2.66
C ILE A 22 -20.26 20.55 1.56
N VAL A 23 -19.41 20.01 0.68
CA VAL A 23 -18.79 20.74 -0.43
C VAL A 23 -19.85 21.28 -1.38
N TRP A 24 -20.86 20.48 -1.73
CA TRP A 24 -21.97 20.91 -2.59
C TRP A 24 -22.84 22.01 -1.95
N ARG A 25 -23.15 21.89 -0.65
CA ARG A 25 -23.91 22.90 0.09
C ARG A 25 -23.16 24.22 0.20
N PHE A 26 -21.86 24.17 0.52
CA PHE A 26 -21.01 25.36 0.54
C PHE A 26 -20.98 26.02 -0.85
N TRP A 27 -20.68 25.25 -1.91
CA TRP A 27 -20.66 25.74 -3.28
C TRP A 27 -21.96 26.43 -3.70
N SER A 28 -23.10 25.84 -3.34
CA SER A 28 -24.43 26.40 -3.62
C SER A 28 -24.69 27.68 -2.83
N THR A 29 -24.27 27.74 -1.57
CA THR A 29 -24.44 28.89 -0.67
C THR A 29 -23.67 30.11 -1.15
N VAL A 30 -22.45 29.92 -1.66
CA VAL A 30 -21.61 31.01 -2.19
C VAL A 30 -21.86 31.27 -3.67
N HIS A 31 -22.87 30.63 -4.28
CA HIS A 31 -23.19 30.73 -5.70
C HIS A 31 -21.97 30.51 -6.62
N GLY A 32 -21.06 29.61 -6.22
CA GLY A 32 -19.81 29.31 -6.92
C GLY A 32 -18.68 30.34 -6.76
N GLN A 33 -18.86 31.43 -6.01
CA GLN A 33 -17.87 32.49 -5.81
C GLN A 33 -16.95 32.20 -4.60
N VAL A 34 -16.04 31.24 -4.76
CA VAL A 34 -15.18 30.72 -3.67
C VAL A 34 -13.95 31.59 -3.34
N ASP A 35 -13.65 32.54 -4.21
CA ASP A 35 -12.50 33.44 -4.15
C ASP A 35 -12.72 34.65 -3.25
N THR A 36 -13.96 34.92 -2.87
CA THR A 36 -14.35 36.02 -1.96
C THR A 36 -13.84 35.81 -0.53
N SER A 37 -13.59 36.91 0.20
CA SER A 37 -13.18 36.85 1.62
C SER A 37 -14.23 36.17 2.49
N TYR A 38 -15.51 36.39 2.20
CA TYR A 38 -16.63 35.73 2.86
C TYR A 38 -16.61 34.22 2.64
N ALA A 39 -16.45 33.75 1.40
CA ALA A 39 -16.43 32.32 1.09
C ALA A 39 -15.25 31.61 1.76
N LYS A 40 -14.07 32.22 1.76
CA LYS A 40 -12.87 31.68 2.44
C LYS A 40 -13.05 31.56 3.95
N LEU A 41 -13.64 32.58 4.57
CA LEU A 41 -13.95 32.57 6.00
C LEU A 41 -14.99 31.50 6.34
N LEU A 42 -16.07 31.42 5.56
CA LEU A 42 -17.11 30.41 5.72
C LEU A 42 -16.55 28.99 5.57
N TRP A 43 -15.69 28.75 4.58
CA TRP A 43 -15.07 27.44 4.39
C TRP A 43 -14.17 27.05 5.56
N THR A 44 -13.39 28.02 6.08
CA THR A 44 -12.55 27.80 7.26
C THR A 44 -13.41 27.44 8.48
N PHE A 45 -14.54 28.12 8.67
CA PHE A 45 -15.48 27.81 9.74
C PHE A 45 -16.10 26.41 9.58
N ILE A 46 -16.52 26.04 8.37
CA ILE A 46 -17.02 24.67 8.07
C ILE A 46 -15.97 23.61 8.41
N ARG A 47 -14.70 23.83 8.01
CA ARG A 47 -13.61 22.90 8.35
C ARG A 47 -13.35 22.82 9.86
N GLN A 48 -13.44 23.93 10.58
CA GLN A 48 -13.32 23.93 12.05
C GLN A 48 -14.46 23.15 12.71
N LEU A 49 -15.68 23.24 12.17
CA LEU A 49 -16.77 22.37 12.57
C LEU A 49 -16.50 20.92 12.17
N ALA A 50 -15.91 20.62 11.02
CA ALA A 50 -15.57 19.22 10.70
C ALA A 50 -14.46 18.64 11.60
N ALA A 51 -13.68 19.47 12.30
CA ALA A 51 -12.46 19.04 12.99
C ALA A 51 -12.69 18.08 14.17
N HIS A 52 -13.91 17.96 14.70
CA HIS A 52 -14.23 16.94 15.70
C HIS A 52 -14.30 15.52 15.11
N ASN A 53 -14.47 15.38 13.79
CA ASN A 53 -14.28 14.13 13.06
C ASN A 53 -13.07 14.27 12.14
N GLY A 54 -11.90 13.77 12.58
CA GLY A 54 -10.67 13.88 11.79
C GLY A 54 -10.71 13.17 10.44
N ARG A 55 -11.57 12.15 10.26
CA ARG A 55 -11.77 11.49 8.96
C ARG A 55 -12.51 12.41 7.98
N LEU A 56 -13.61 13.00 8.44
CA LEU A 56 -14.36 14.00 7.68
C LEU A 56 -13.48 15.21 7.33
N LEU A 57 -12.67 15.69 8.28
CA LEU A 57 -11.74 16.79 8.03
C LEU A 57 -10.69 16.44 6.95
N ALA A 58 -10.21 15.20 6.94
CA ALA A 58 -9.21 14.70 5.98
C ALA A 58 -9.79 14.49 4.58
N SER A 59 -11.10 14.22 4.44
CA SER A 59 -11.78 14.12 3.14
C SER A 59 -12.18 15.47 2.53
N LEU A 60 -12.24 16.55 3.32
CA LEU A 60 -12.58 17.88 2.83
C LEU A 60 -11.38 18.61 2.17
N PRO A 61 -11.59 19.40 1.10
CA PRO A 61 -10.56 20.27 0.51
C PRO A 61 -9.97 21.27 1.52
N SER A 62 -8.63 21.36 1.60
CA SER A 62 -7.94 22.26 2.53
C SER A 62 -8.18 23.74 2.22
N ASP A 63 -8.36 24.08 0.94
CA ASP A 63 -8.58 25.44 0.45
C ASP A 63 -9.99 25.57 -0.18
N ALA A 64 -10.63 26.73 0.01
CA ALA A 64 -11.93 27.02 -0.59
C ALA A 64 -11.87 27.04 -2.13
N ASN A 65 -10.72 27.41 -2.71
CA ASN A 65 -10.51 27.44 -4.15
C ASN A 65 -10.53 26.04 -4.78
N ASP A 66 -10.33 24.99 -3.98
CA ASP A 66 -10.37 23.60 -4.44
C ASP A 66 -11.79 23.01 -4.45
N VAL A 67 -12.74 23.63 -3.76
CA VAL A 67 -14.16 23.23 -3.73
C VAL A 67 -14.75 23.04 -5.13
N PRO A 68 -14.62 23.96 -6.12
CA PRO A 68 -15.17 23.74 -7.45
C PRO A 68 -14.70 22.44 -8.10
N LYS A 69 -13.43 22.08 -7.88
CA LYS A 69 -12.86 20.84 -8.40
C LYS A 69 -13.41 19.62 -7.66
N ALA A 70 -13.55 19.72 -6.35
CA ALA A 70 -14.15 18.67 -5.53
C ALA A 70 -15.64 18.44 -5.86
N VAL A 71 -16.43 19.49 -6.09
CA VAL A 71 -17.84 19.37 -6.57
C VAL A 71 -17.90 18.61 -7.89
N LYS A 72 -16.97 18.88 -8.81
CA LYS A 72 -16.96 18.25 -10.14
C LYS A 72 -16.52 16.78 -10.11
N LEU A 73 -15.56 16.43 -9.26
CA LEU A 73 -14.92 15.11 -9.24
C LEU A 73 -15.46 14.18 -8.16
N GLY A 74 -16.08 14.72 -7.11
CA GLY A 74 -16.22 14.06 -5.81
C GLY A 74 -14.97 14.23 -4.95
N THR A 75 -15.16 14.34 -3.64
CA THR A 75 -14.10 14.55 -2.65
C THR A 75 -13.12 13.37 -2.57
N ALA A 76 -13.60 12.14 -2.80
CA ALA A 76 -12.74 10.95 -2.91
C ALA A 76 -11.76 11.06 -4.07
N MET A 77 -12.24 11.33 -5.29
CA MET A 77 -11.34 11.46 -6.45
C MET A 77 -10.47 12.72 -6.38
N PHE A 78 -10.93 13.74 -5.67
CA PHE A 78 -10.15 14.93 -5.39
C PHE A 78 -8.97 14.65 -4.44
N SER A 79 -9.19 13.86 -3.37
CA SER A 79 -8.16 13.56 -2.35
C SER A 79 -7.01 12.72 -2.90
N VAL A 80 -7.26 11.93 -3.95
CA VAL A 80 -6.25 11.10 -4.62
C VAL A 80 -6.06 11.54 -6.08
N PRO A 81 -5.29 12.62 -6.31
CA PRO A 81 -5.09 13.13 -7.66
C PRO A 81 -4.34 12.12 -8.53
N ASN A 82 -4.82 11.94 -9.76
CA ASN A 82 -4.23 11.07 -10.79
C ASN A 82 -4.30 9.55 -10.51
N VAL A 83 -5.33 9.08 -9.82
CA VAL A 83 -5.62 7.63 -9.71
C VAL A 83 -5.94 7.03 -11.08
N VAL A 84 -6.66 7.76 -11.93
CA VAL A 84 -6.86 7.40 -13.33
C VAL A 84 -5.77 8.04 -14.17
N ARG A 85 -5.06 7.21 -14.95
CA ARG A 85 -3.98 7.62 -15.84
C ARG A 85 -4.37 7.38 -17.29
N THR A 86 -3.92 8.25 -18.20
CA THR A 86 -4.17 8.04 -19.63
C THR A 86 -3.38 6.83 -20.14
N PRO A 87 -3.84 6.17 -21.22
CA PRO A 87 -3.10 5.08 -21.84
C PRO A 87 -1.64 5.44 -22.15
N GLU A 88 -1.38 6.63 -22.67
CA GLU A 88 -0.02 7.08 -23.02
C GLU A 88 0.87 7.20 -21.78
N TRP A 89 0.30 7.64 -20.65
CA TRP A 89 1.03 7.67 -19.38
C TRP A 89 1.34 6.25 -18.90
N LEU A 90 0.39 5.33 -19.02
CA LEU A 90 0.53 3.93 -18.61
C LEU A 90 1.53 3.17 -19.49
N GLU A 91 1.57 3.41 -20.79
CA GLU A 91 2.58 2.83 -21.68
C GLU A 91 3.99 3.25 -21.29
N LYS A 92 4.15 4.52 -20.85
CA LYS A 92 5.46 5.06 -20.45
C LYS A 92 5.88 4.70 -19.03
N ASN A 93 4.94 4.63 -18.09
CA ASN A 93 5.25 4.54 -16.64
C ASN A 93 4.62 3.32 -15.95
N GLY A 94 3.57 2.74 -16.53
CA GLY A 94 2.83 1.63 -15.97
C GLY A 94 3.65 0.35 -15.95
N GLN A 95 3.32 -0.52 -14.99
CA GLN A 95 3.90 -1.86 -14.87
C GLN A 95 2.79 -2.87 -14.68
N CYS A 96 2.73 -3.84 -15.58
CA CYS A 96 1.81 -4.96 -15.47
C CYS A 96 2.26 -5.89 -14.33
N ILE A 97 1.30 -6.31 -13.52
CA ILE A 97 1.48 -7.27 -12.40
C ILE A 97 0.81 -8.62 -12.69
N ASP A 98 0.41 -8.86 -13.94
CA ASP A 98 -0.50 -9.95 -14.34
C ASP A 98 0.17 -11.06 -15.16
N ASN A 99 1.49 -11.05 -15.29
CA ASN A 99 2.24 -12.07 -16.05
C ASN A 99 2.23 -13.45 -15.38
N ILE A 100 1.86 -13.53 -14.10
CA ILE A 100 1.82 -14.78 -13.34
C ILE A 100 0.50 -14.92 -12.58
N ARG A 101 0.08 -16.18 -12.40
CA ARG A 101 -1.08 -16.57 -11.60
C ARG A 101 -0.71 -17.72 -10.66
N PRO A 102 -1.39 -17.85 -9.50
CA PRO A 102 -1.15 -18.98 -8.63
C PRO A 102 -1.84 -20.24 -9.20
N GLY A 103 -1.21 -21.40 -9.04
CA GLY A 103 -1.72 -22.71 -9.47
C GLY A 103 -1.20 -23.83 -8.57
N GLN A 104 -1.62 -25.07 -8.82
CA GLN A 104 -1.05 -26.24 -8.15
C GLN A 104 0.37 -26.46 -8.65
N SER A 105 1.35 -26.56 -7.76
CA SER A 105 2.76 -26.77 -8.13
C SER A 105 2.95 -28.17 -8.73
N THR A 106 3.86 -28.28 -9.70
CA THR A 106 4.36 -29.56 -10.21
C THR A 106 5.53 -30.11 -9.39
N LEU A 107 6.10 -29.28 -8.50
CA LEU A 107 7.15 -29.69 -7.58
C LEU A 107 6.54 -30.44 -6.39
N GLU A 108 7.16 -31.54 -5.99
CA GLU A 108 6.75 -32.33 -4.84
C GLU A 108 6.79 -31.46 -3.57
N GLN A 109 5.76 -31.59 -2.71
CA GLN A 109 5.64 -30.88 -1.42
C GLN A 109 5.56 -29.35 -1.47
N ALA A 110 5.69 -28.72 -2.63
CA ALA A 110 5.62 -27.26 -2.76
C ALA A 110 4.19 -26.70 -2.65
N GLY A 111 3.17 -27.55 -2.69
CA GLY A 111 1.77 -27.14 -2.64
C GLY A 111 1.38 -26.31 -3.87
N ARG A 112 1.43 -24.98 -3.77
CA ARG A 112 1.07 -24.05 -4.87
C ARG A 112 2.31 -23.42 -5.50
N GLY A 113 2.18 -23.01 -6.75
CA GLY A 113 3.25 -22.38 -7.53
C GLY A 113 2.75 -21.20 -8.35
N ALA A 114 3.68 -20.37 -8.83
CA ALA A 114 3.41 -19.30 -9.78
C ALA A 114 3.59 -19.79 -11.22
N PHE A 115 2.60 -19.54 -12.07
CA PHE A 115 2.59 -19.96 -13.47
C PHE A 115 2.40 -18.77 -14.38
N ALA A 116 3.14 -18.73 -15.49
CA ALA A 116 2.99 -17.68 -16.48
C ALA A 116 1.56 -17.67 -17.08
N THR A 117 0.99 -16.49 -17.26
CA THR A 117 -0.32 -16.29 -17.92
C THR A 117 -0.18 -16.05 -19.42
N ARG A 118 1.05 -15.77 -19.87
CA ARG A 118 1.43 -15.50 -21.26
C ARG A 118 2.86 -16.02 -21.51
N PRO A 119 3.29 -16.19 -22.77
CA PRO A 119 4.68 -16.52 -23.06
C PRO A 119 5.63 -15.43 -22.57
N LEU A 120 6.69 -15.82 -21.85
CA LEU A 120 7.76 -14.94 -21.39
C LEU A 120 9.08 -15.42 -22.01
N ARG A 121 9.86 -14.48 -22.55
CA ARG A 121 11.19 -14.72 -23.12
C ARG A 121 12.27 -14.51 -22.07
N MET A 122 13.47 -15.02 -22.34
CA MET A 122 14.63 -14.74 -21.50
C MET A 122 14.88 -13.24 -21.40
N GLY A 123 14.97 -12.72 -20.17
CA GLY A 123 15.18 -11.30 -19.89
C GLY A 123 13.89 -10.49 -19.67
N ASP A 124 12.72 -11.06 -19.98
CA ASP A 124 11.44 -10.42 -19.70
C ASP A 124 11.22 -10.26 -18.19
N VAL A 125 10.47 -9.22 -17.81
CA VAL A 125 10.09 -9.01 -16.41
C VAL A 125 8.93 -9.94 -16.09
N ILE A 126 9.14 -10.86 -15.16
CA ILE A 126 8.09 -11.74 -14.64
C ILE A 126 7.11 -10.92 -13.81
N ALA A 127 7.52 -10.40 -12.66
CA ALA A 127 6.70 -9.53 -11.83
C ALA A 127 7.59 -8.51 -11.10
N PRO A 128 7.13 -7.26 -10.90
CA PRO A 128 7.77 -6.37 -9.94
C PRO A 128 7.57 -6.93 -8.53
N ALA A 129 8.57 -6.79 -7.67
CA ALA A 129 8.52 -7.23 -6.28
C ALA A 129 8.93 -6.05 -5.38
N PRO A 130 8.05 -5.04 -5.17
CA PRO A 130 8.32 -4.00 -4.20
C PRO A 130 8.47 -4.63 -2.81
N LEU A 131 9.38 -4.08 -2.01
CA LEU A 131 9.85 -4.70 -0.78
C LEU A 131 9.41 -3.88 0.42
N LEU A 132 8.76 -4.54 1.38
CA LEU A 132 8.57 -4.03 2.72
C LEU A 132 9.80 -4.39 3.56
N HIS A 133 10.38 -3.39 4.21
CA HIS A 133 11.51 -3.56 5.12
C HIS A 133 10.98 -3.97 6.50
N ILE A 134 11.44 -5.12 7.00
CA ILE A 134 11.05 -5.66 8.31
C ILE A 134 12.32 -5.94 9.11
N ARG A 135 12.36 -5.59 10.39
CA ARG A 135 13.47 -5.99 11.25
C ARG A 135 13.35 -7.48 11.54
N ARG A 136 14.47 -8.21 11.45
CA ARG A 136 14.49 -9.65 11.71
C ARG A 136 13.96 -9.98 13.11
N ASP A 137 14.27 -9.16 14.10
CA ASP A 137 13.82 -9.36 15.48
C ASP A 137 12.28 -9.27 15.62
N ASP A 138 11.62 -8.47 14.78
CA ASP A 138 10.16 -8.35 14.77
C ASP A 138 9.47 -9.62 14.22
N SER A 139 10.23 -10.52 13.57
CA SER A 139 9.75 -11.83 13.14
C SER A 139 9.84 -12.91 14.22
N VAL A 140 10.30 -12.58 15.43
CA VAL A 140 10.40 -13.53 16.56
C VAL A 140 9.18 -13.38 17.46
N ILE A 141 8.38 -14.44 17.58
CA ILE A 141 7.33 -14.53 18.59
C ILE A 141 7.93 -15.16 19.84
N LYS A 142 7.74 -14.50 20.98
CA LYS A 142 8.06 -15.05 22.30
C LYS A 142 6.76 -15.45 22.99
N TYR A 143 6.71 -16.65 23.53
CA TYR A 143 5.60 -17.08 24.37
C TYR A 143 6.13 -17.83 25.60
N GLU A 144 5.42 -17.65 26.71
CA GLU A 144 5.68 -18.36 27.96
C GLU A 144 4.83 -19.63 27.97
N ALA A 145 5.44 -20.76 28.33
CA ALA A 145 4.73 -22.00 28.60
C ALA A 145 4.96 -22.39 30.06
N GLU A 146 3.86 -22.55 30.79
CA GLU A 146 3.87 -23.13 32.14
C GLU A 146 3.77 -24.65 32.04
N PHE A 147 4.60 -25.34 32.81
CA PHE A 147 4.61 -26.79 32.93
C PHE A 147 3.91 -27.24 34.21
N ASP A 148 3.50 -28.50 34.24
CA ASP A 148 2.75 -29.10 35.36
C ASP A 148 3.51 -29.07 36.70
N ASP A 149 4.84 -28.88 36.68
CA ASP A 149 5.69 -28.75 37.87
C ASP A 149 5.76 -27.30 38.41
N GLY A 150 5.03 -26.37 37.80
CA GLY A 150 5.00 -24.95 38.16
C GLY A 150 6.18 -24.14 37.63
N THR A 151 7.03 -24.73 36.77
CA THR A 151 8.07 -23.98 36.06
C THR A 151 7.50 -23.30 34.82
N ALA A 152 8.06 -22.14 34.46
CA ALA A 152 7.70 -21.40 33.26
C ALA A 152 8.96 -21.15 32.42
N ASP A 153 8.92 -21.51 31.15
CA ASP A 153 9.98 -21.20 30.18
C ASP A 153 9.49 -20.25 29.09
N VAL A 154 10.38 -19.36 28.64
CA VAL A 154 10.15 -18.48 27.50
C VAL A 154 10.70 -19.13 26.24
N PHE A 155 9.81 -19.49 25.31
CA PHE A 155 10.18 -19.99 24.00
C PHE A 155 10.20 -18.86 22.98
N SER A 156 11.19 -18.89 22.07
CA SER A 156 11.28 -17.97 20.93
C SER A 156 11.15 -18.77 19.64
N VAL A 157 10.16 -18.44 18.82
CA VAL A 157 9.94 -19.06 17.51
C VAL A 157 9.91 -17.99 16.43
N TYR A 158 10.50 -18.28 15.27
CA TYR A 158 10.38 -17.40 14.11
C TYR A 158 9.01 -17.55 13.47
N GLN A 159 8.43 -16.44 13.05
CA GLN A 159 7.23 -16.40 12.23
C GLN A 159 7.46 -17.09 10.88
N LEU A 160 6.46 -17.82 10.40
CA LEU A 160 6.48 -18.45 9.08
C LEU A 160 6.67 -17.45 7.94
N LEU A 161 6.34 -16.17 8.17
CA LEU A 161 6.62 -15.06 7.25
C LEU A 161 8.08 -15.03 6.79
N LEU A 162 9.01 -15.46 7.66
CA LEU A 162 10.44 -15.49 7.35
C LEU A 162 10.76 -16.30 6.08
N ASN A 163 9.99 -17.35 5.79
CA ASN A 163 10.18 -18.20 4.60
C ASN A 163 9.85 -17.48 3.29
N TYR A 164 9.20 -16.32 3.35
CA TYR A 164 8.78 -15.53 2.21
C TYR A 164 9.56 -14.21 2.09
N CYS A 165 10.59 -14.02 2.90
CA CYS A 165 11.44 -12.82 2.89
C CYS A 165 12.76 -13.08 2.17
N PHE A 166 13.24 -12.11 1.39
CA PHE A 166 14.62 -12.10 0.92
C PHE A 166 15.52 -11.52 2.02
N SER A 167 16.58 -12.22 2.38
CA SER A 167 17.57 -11.73 3.35
C SER A 167 18.82 -12.60 3.35
N HIS A 168 19.93 -12.03 3.82
CA HIS A 168 21.10 -12.80 4.20
C HIS A 168 20.94 -13.30 5.65
N PRO A 169 21.38 -14.52 6.02
CA PRO A 169 21.21 -15.05 7.38
C PRO A 169 21.80 -14.16 8.49
N ARG A 170 22.84 -13.39 8.17
CA ARG A 170 23.48 -12.43 9.09
C ARG A 170 22.93 -11.00 9.02
N SER A 171 21.93 -10.73 8.17
CA SER A 171 21.30 -9.42 8.07
C SER A 171 20.24 -9.24 9.15
N SER A 172 20.21 -8.08 9.80
CA SER A 172 19.11 -7.65 10.68
C SER A 172 17.86 -7.21 9.90
N LEU A 173 17.97 -7.10 8.57
CA LEU A 173 16.91 -6.65 7.68
C LEU A 173 16.34 -7.82 6.87
N LEU A 174 15.02 -7.94 6.87
CA LEU A 174 14.22 -8.81 6.01
C LEU A 174 13.53 -7.95 4.95
N LEU A 175 13.50 -8.44 3.71
CA LEU A 175 12.84 -7.80 2.58
C LEU A 175 11.64 -8.64 2.16
N TYR A 176 10.44 -8.25 2.58
CA TYR A 176 9.21 -8.95 2.23
C TYR A 176 8.65 -8.44 0.89
N PRO A 177 8.58 -9.26 -0.16
CA PRO A 177 7.96 -8.87 -1.41
C PRO A 177 6.43 -8.91 -1.28
N TYR A 178 5.80 -7.75 -1.36
CA TYR A 178 4.33 -7.63 -1.20
C TYR A 178 3.56 -7.61 -2.53
N SER A 179 4.24 -7.97 -3.64
CA SER A 179 3.58 -8.11 -4.94
C SER A 179 2.64 -9.32 -4.97
N PRO A 180 1.49 -9.23 -5.64
CA PRO A 180 0.62 -10.38 -5.83
C PRO A 180 1.37 -11.55 -6.48
N VAL A 181 1.09 -12.76 -6.00
CA VAL A 181 1.54 -14.03 -6.58
C VAL A 181 3.06 -14.31 -6.49
N VAL A 182 3.92 -13.31 -6.26
CA VAL A 182 5.39 -13.49 -6.17
C VAL A 182 5.79 -14.50 -5.09
N ASN A 183 5.07 -14.53 -3.96
CA ASN A 183 5.31 -15.48 -2.87
C ASN A 183 4.96 -16.95 -3.22
N TYR A 184 4.42 -17.21 -4.42
CA TYR A 184 4.23 -18.57 -4.95
C TYR A 184 5.35 -19.01 -5.90
N ILE A 185 6.36 -18.18 -6.16
CA ILE A 185 7.52 -18.59 -6.94
C ILE A 185 8.36 -19.53 -6.09
N ASN A 186 8.34 -20.81 -6.43
CA ASN A 186 9.05 -21.84 -5.69
C ASN A 186 10.55 -21.87 -6.03
N HIS A 187 11.33 -22.42 -5.10
CA HIS A 187 12.72 -22.77 -5.34
C HIS A 187 12.81 -24.09 -6.09
N ASP A 188 13.59 -24.13 -7.16
CA ASP A 188 14.03 -25.36 -7.81
C ASP A 188 15.56 -25.34 -7.86
N GLY A 189 16.19 -26.26 -7.12
CA GLY A 189 17.65 -26.35 -7.03
C GLY A 189 18.30 -27.04 -8.24
N LYS A 190 17.52 -27.62 -9.15
CA LYS A 190 18.01 -28.36 -10.32
C LYS A 190 17.78 -27.58 -11.62
N GLU A 191 16.57 -27.09 -11.84
CA GLU A 191 16.17 -26.44 -13.09
C GLU A 191 15.49 -25.07 -12.87
N PRO A 192 16.18 -24.09 -12.26
CA PRO A 192 15.62 -22.76 -12.08
C PRO A 192 15.42 -22.06 -13.43
N ASN A 193 14.27 -21.41 -13.61
CA ASN A 193 13.91 -20.69 -14.84
C ASN A 193 13.64 -19.19 -14.61
N ALA A 194 13.87 -18.70 -13.39
CA ALA A 194 13.67 -17.32 -12.99
C ALA A 194 14.77 -16.89 -12.02
N PHE A 195 15.05 -15.58 -11.96
CA PHE A 195 15.99 -15.00 -11.00
C PHE A 195 15.51 -13.62 -10.57
N ILE A 196 15.99 -13.18 -9.40
CA ILE A 196 15.68 -11.88 -8.84
C ILE A 196 16.80 -10.91 -9.23
N ARG A 197 16.43 -9.67 -9.57
CA ARG A 197 17.38 -8.58 -9.81
C ARG A 197 16.81 -7.27 -9.28
N TRP A 198 17.70 -6.36 -8.89
CA TRP A 198 17.32 -4.98 -8.62
C TRP A 198 16.74 -4.33 -9.88
N SER A 199 15.72 -3.49 -9.69
CA SER A 199 14.99 -2.87 -10.80
C SER A 199 15.78 -1.71 -11.39
N GLY A 200 15.95 -1.66 -12.72
CA GLY A 200 16.51 -0.47 -13.40
C GLY A 200 15.50 0.64 -13.67
N ARG A 201 14.30 0.59 -13.08
CA ARG A 201 13.20 1.53 -13.37
C ARG A 201 13.32 2.80 -12.52
N LYS A 202 12.70 3.88 -12.99
CA LYS A 202 12.71 5.22 -12.36
C LYS A 202 12.43 5.26 -10.85
N TYR A 203 11.59 4.35 -10.35
CA TYR A 203 11.19 4.31 -8.93
C TYR A 203 12.13 3.48 -8.05
N HIS A 204 13.11 2.81 -8.63
CA HIS A 204 14.14 2.14 -7.86
C HIS A 204 15.06 3.17 -7.20
N LYS A 205 15.29 2.97 -5.91
CA LYS A 205 16.19 3.78 -5.09
C LYS A 205 17.58 3.15 -5.11
N SER A 206 18.28 3.28 -6.24
CA SER A 206 19.62 2.70 -6.41
C SER A 206 20.61 3.29 -5.41
N GLU A 207 20.39 4.54 -4.99
CA GLU A 207 21.17 5.23 -3.96
C GLU A 207 21.13 4.57 -2.57
N TRP A 208 20.28 3.56 -2.37
CA TRP A 208 20.24 2.78 -1.12
C TRP A 208 21.14 1.54 -1.15
N LEU A 209 21.75 1.25 -2.30
CA LEU A 209 22.61 0.08 -2.50
C LEU A 209 24.11 0.43 -2.45
N ASP A 210 24.44 1.72 -2.37
CA ASP A 210 25.79 2.27 -2.23
C ASP A 210 26.12 2.50 -0.73
#